data_AF-Q1M528-F1
#
_entry.id   AF-Q1M528-F1
#
_cell.length_a   1.000
_cell.length_b   1.000
_cell.length_c   1.000
_cell.angle_alpha   90.00
_cell.angle_beta   90.00
_cell.angle_gamma   90.00
#
_symmetry.space_group_name_H-M   'P 1'
#
loop_
_entity.id
_entity.type
_entity.pdbx_description
1 polymer ?
#
loop_
_entity_poly.entity_id
_entity_poly.type
_entity_poly.pdbx_seq_one_letter_code
_entity_poly.pdbx_strand_id
1 'polypeptide(L)'
;MPAVTIRNLSEATHRALKVRAAHHGRSAEAEMREILEAAVRPETRLRLGSALAERSRRLGLTNEDFAVLDQARDTLPAKPMSFE
;
A
#
# COMPACT_ATOMS: atom_id res chain seq x y z
N MET A 1 -15.56 3.93 -3.38
CA MET A 1 -15.02 2.63 -2.92
C MET A 1 -14.36 1.96 -4.11
N PRO A 2 -13.08 1.54 -4.02
CA PRO A 2 -12.48 0.72 -5.06
C PRO A 2 -13.22 -0.62 -5.13
N ALA A 3 -13.49 -1.11 -6.35
CA ALA A 3 -14.19 -2.36 -6.60
C ALA A 3 -13.40 -3.18 -7.62
N VAL A 4 -13.41 -4.50 -7.45
CA VAL A 4 -12.71 -5.46 -8.33
C VAL A 4 -13.68 -6.56 -8.73
N THR A 5 -13.70 -6.91 -10.01
CA THR A 5 -14.48 -8.03 -10.54
C THR A 5 -13.53 -9.08 -11.11
N ILE A 6 -13.56 -10.29 -10.55
CA ILE A 6 -12.77 -11.42 -11.05
C ILE A 6 -13.66 -12.24 -12.00
N ARG A 7 -13.31 -12.25 -13.29
CA ARG A 7 -14.01 -13.05 -14.30
C ARG A 7 -13.38 -14.43 -14.43
N ASN A 8 -14.17 -15.41 -14.86
CA ASN A 8 -13.73 -16.79 -15.10
C ASN A 8 -13.09 -17.47 -13.88
N LEU A 9 -13.54 -17.14 -12.67
CA LEU A 9 -13.12 -17.84 -11.47
C LEU A 9 -13.66 -19.27 -11.50
N SER A 10 -12.80 -20.27 -11.29
CA SER A 10 -13.25 -21.65 -11.29
C SER A 10 -14.28 -21.89 -10.18
N GLU A 11 -15.30 -22.69 -10.48
CA GLU A 11 -16.34 -23.06 -9.50
C GLU A 11 -15.74 -23.75 -8.26
N ALA A 12 -14.67 -24.53 -8.45
CA ALA A 12 -13.95 -25.16 -7.36
C ALA A 12 -13.32 -24.11 -6.42
N THR A 13 -12.67 -23.08 -6.97
CA THR A 13 -12.07 -21.99 -6.20
C THR A 13 -13.14 -21.18 -5.48
N HIS A 14 -14.25 -20.85 -6.14
CA HIS A 14 -15.34 -20.11 -5.52
C HIS A 14 -15.96 -20.88 -4.34
N ARG A 15 -16.17 -22.20 -4.47
CA ARG A 15 -16.63 -23.06 -3.36
C ARG A 15 -15.63 -23.11 -2.22
N ALA A 16 -14.34 -23.27 -2.52
CA ALA A 16 -13.29 -23.29 -1.49
C ALA A 16 -13.24 -21.98 -0.70
N LEU A 17 -13.40 -20.83 -1.37
CA LEU A 17 -13.48 -19.53 -0.72
C LEU A 17 -14.70 -19.40 0.18
N LYS A 18 -15.88 -19.89 -0.24
CA LYS A 18 -17.08 -19.90 0.60
C LYS A 18 -16.90 -20.75 1.85
N VAL A 19 -16.33 -21.95 1.73
CA VAL A 19 -16.06 -22.83 2.87
C VAL A 19 -15.08 -22.18 3.84
N ARG A 20 -13.99 -21.61 3.33
CA ARG A 20 -13.01 -20.88 4.14
C ARG A 20 -13.63 -19.68 4.88
N ALA A 21 -14.46 -18.90 4.19
CA ALA A 21 -15.17 -17.77 4.78
C ALA A 21 -16.11 -18.22 5.92
N ALA A 22 -16.84 -19.32 5.72
CA ALA A 22 -17.68 -19.90 6.76
C ALA A 22 -16.88 -20.34 8.00
N HIS A 23 -15.71 -20.95 7.82
CA HIS A 23 -14.81 -21.29 8.93
C HIS A 23 -14.33 -20.07 9.72
N HIS A 24 -14.13 -18.93 9.05
CA HIS A 24 -13.71 -17.68 9.70
C HIS A 24 -14.90 -16.83 10.21
N GLY A 25 -16.15 -17.27 10.01
CA GLY A 25 -17.33 -16.49 10.37
C GLY A 25 -17.50 -15.19 9.58
N ARG A 26 -16.99 -15.14 8.34
CA ARG A 26 -16.99 -13.97 7.46
C ARG A 26 -17.81 -14.23 6.19
N SER A 27 -18.21 -13.17 5.49
CA SER A 27 -18.75 -13.31 4.14
C SER A 27 -17.64 -13.70 3.15
N ALA A 28 -18.00 -14.32 2.02
CA ALA A 28 -17.04 -14.67 0.99
C ALA A 28 -16.26 -13.44 0.46
N GLU A 29 -16.92 -12.29 0.34
CA GLU A 29 -16.27 -11.04 -0.06
C GLU A 29 -15.28 -10.54 1.01
N ALA A 30 -15.65 -10.61 2.29
CA ALA A 30 -14.75 -10.23 3.37
C ALA A 30 -13.52 -11.13 3.42
N GLU A 31 -13.67 -12.42 3.18
CA GLU A 31 -12.55 -13.37 3.10
C GLU A 31 -11.64 -13.07 1.89
N MET A 32 -12.23 -12.79 0.71
CA MET A 32 -11.45 -12.40 -0.47
C MET A 32 -10.66 -11.11 -0.22
N ARG A 33 -11.28 -10.13 0.45
CA ARG A 33 -10.62 -8.87 0.80
C ARG A 33 -9.44 -9.10 1.75
N GLU A 34 -9.61 -9.93 2.76
CA GLU A 34 -8.54 -10.28 3.70
C GLU A 34 -7.36 -10.97 3.00
N ILE A 35 -7.64 -11.91 2.11
CA ILE A 35 -6.60 -12.62 1.34
C ILE A 35 -5.81 -11.63 0.48
N LEU A 36 -6.49 -10.71 -0.20
CA LEU A 36 -5.82 -9.69 -1.01
C LEU A 36 -4.98 -8.74 -0.15
N GLU A 37 -5.51 -8.30 0.99
CA GLU A 37 -4.81 -7.41 1.91
C GLU A 37 -3.53 -8.06 2.46
N ALA A 38 -3.63 -9.32 2.90
CA ALA A 38 -2.49 -10.08 3.38
C ALA A 38 -1.43 -10.32 2.29
N ALA A 39 -1.86 -10.55 1.04
CA ALA A 39 -0.95 -10.75 -0.09
C ALA A 39 -0.20 -9.48 -0.50
N VAL A 40 -0.85 -8.31 -0.43
CA VAL A 40 -0.27 -7.02 -0.87
C VAL A 40 0.39 -6.21 0.26
N ARG A 41 0.16 -6.60 1.52
CA ARG A 41 0.74 -5.97 2.71
C ARG A 41 1.40 -7.04 3.61
N PRO A 42 2.51 -7.63 3.16
CA PRO A 42 3.24 -8.57 4.01
C PRO A 42 3.71 -7.87 5.29
N GLU A 43 3.73 -8.59 6.41
CA GLU A 43 4.14 -8.04 7.72
C GLU A 43 5.56 -7.48 7.72
N THR A 44 6.43 -8.03 6.85
CA THR A 44 7.80 -7.57 6.63
C THR A 44 7.89 -6.24 5.86
N ARG A 45 6.77 -5.72 5.34
CA ARG A 45 6.75 -4.46 4.62
C ARG A 45 7.08 -3.31 5.56
N LEU A 46 8.25 -2.72 5.37
CA LEU A 46 8.63 -1.50 6.06
C LEU A 46 7.64 -0.39 5.70
N ARG A 47 6.92 0.11 6.70
CA ARG A 47 6.06 1.29 6.58
C ARG A 47 6.93 2.54 6.58
N LEU A 48 7.65 2.77 5.48
CA LEU A 48 8.70 3.80 5.39
C LEU A 48 8.26 5.16 5.93
N GLY A 49 7.09 5.65 5.52
CA GLY A 49 6.56 6.93 6.02
C GLY A 49 6.34 6.94 7.54
N SER A 50 5.82 5.84 8.12
CA SER A 50 5.64 5.72 9.57
C SER A 50 6.99 5.63 10.30
N ALA A 51 7.94 4.85 9.77
CA ALA A 51 9.27 4.69 10.34
C ALA A 51 10.06 6.02 10.33
N LEU A 52 10.00 6.75 9.22
CA LEU A 52 10.60 8.08 9.09
C LEU A 52 9.94 9.09 10.04
N ALA A 53 8.60 9.10 10.13
CA ALA A 53 7.89 10.00 11.03
C ALA A 53 8.22 9.73 12.50
N GLU A 54 8.33 8.46 12.90
CA GLU A 54 8.72 8.06 14.24
C GLU A 54 10.17 8.47 14.56
N ARG A 55 11.09 8.25 13.61
CA ARG A 55 12.49 8.67 13.73
C ARG A 55 12.62 10.19 13.83
N SER A 56 11.91 10.92 12.98
CA SER A 56 11.87 12.38 12.96
C SER A 56 11.41 12.95 14.31
N ARG A 57 10.30 12.42 14.87
CA ARG A 57 9.84 12.79 16.22
C ARG A 57 10.86 12.52 17.31
N ARG A 58 11.53 11.35 17.29
CA ARG A 58 12.58 11.02 18.27
C ARG A 58 13.78 11.97 18.21
N LEU A 59 14.09 12.50 17.04
CA LEU A 59 15.18 13.45 16.82
C LEU A 59 14.76 14.90 17.09
N GLY A 60 13.48 15.16 17.36
CA GLY A 60 12.97 16.51 17.58
C GLY A 60 12.93 17.38 16.33
N LEU A 61 13.00 16.78 15.14
CA LEU A 61 13.00 17.53 13.89
C LEU A 61 11.64 18.20 13.68
N THR A 62 11.70 19.47 13.31
CA THR A 62 10.59 20.34 12.98
C THR A 62 10.61 20.69 11.50
N ASN A 63 9.57 21.34 11.00
CA ASN A 63 9.57 21.82 9.61
C ASN A 63 10.64 22.89 9.36
N GLU A 64 11.06 23.64 10.39
CA GLU A 64 12.09 24.67 10.26
C GLU A 64 13.45 24.07 9.91
N ASP A 65 13.76 22.89 10.44
CA ASP A 65 15.01 22.16 10.14
C ASP A 65 15.12 21.76 8.65
N PHE A 66 13.98 21.67 7.96
CA PHE A 66 13.91 21.31 6.54
C PHE A 66 13.76 22.52 5.61
N ALA A 67 13.53 23.74 6.14
CA ALA A 67 13.34 24.93 5.32
C ALA A 67 14.56 25.25 4.43
N VAL A 68 15.76 24.87 4.86
CA VAL A 68 17.00 25.00 4.07
C VAL A 68 17.03 24.08 2.85
N LEU A 69 16.32 22.95 2.87
CA LEU A 69 16.25 22.03 1.73
C LEU A 69 15.43 22.61 0.58
N ASP A 70 14.40 23.40 0.88
CA ASP A 70 13.63 24.10 -0.16
C ASP A 70 14.48 25.15 -0.89
N GLN A 71 15.45 25.76 -0.20
CA GLN A 71 16.37 26.74 -0.80
C GLN A 71 17.41 26.08 -1.71
N ALA A 72 17.82 24.85 -1.41
CA ALA A 72 18.78 24.08 -2.20
C ALA A 72 18.13 23.25 -3.33
N ARG A 73 16.79 23.21 -3.40
CA ARG A 73 16.06 22.43 -4.39
C ARG A 73 16.19 23.05 -5.77
N ASP A 74 16.66 22.26 -6.74
CA ASP A 74 16.56 22.65 -8.14
C ASP A 74 15.09 22.71 -8.57
N THR A 75 14.64 23.89 -8.97
CA THR A 75 13.27 24.13 -9.44
C THR A 75 13.15 24.05 -10.95
N LEU A 76 14.27 23.81 -11.66
CA LEU A 76 14.23 23.66 -13.10
C LEU A 76 13.42 22.40 -13.46
N PRO A 77 12.48 22.51 -14.41
CA PRO A 77 11.78 21.35 -14.94
C PRO A 77 12.78 20.32 -15.47
N ALA A 78 12.47 19.04 -15.26
CA ALA A 78 13.28 17.98 -15.84
C ALA A 78 13.33 18.13 -17.36
N LYS A 79 14.53 17.97 -17.94
CA LYS A 79 14.67 17.94 -19.40
C LYS A 79 13.94 16.69 -19.94
N PRO A 80 13.04 16.84 -20.92
CA PRO A 80 12.35 15.71 -21.50
C PRO A 80 13.33 14.76 -22.19
N MET A 81 13.04 13.45 -22.12
CA MET A 81 13.80 12.43 -22.83
C MET A 81 13.59 12.60 -24.35
N SER A 82 14.69 12.66 -25.11
CA SER A 82 14.67 12.56 -26.57
C SER A 82 14.64 11.08 -26.98
N PHE A 83 13.82 10.75 -27.97
CA PHE A 83 13.65 9.37 -28.48
C PHE A 83 14.29 9.13 -29.86
N GLU A 84 15.29 9.94 -30.22
CA GLU A 84 16.11 9.72 -31.42
C GLU A 84 16.95 8.44 -31.31
#